data_AF-A0A7V2AV58-F1
#
_entry.id   AF-A0A7V2AV58-F1
#
_cell.length_a   1.000
_cell.length_b   1.000
_cell.length_c   1.000
_cell.angle_alpha   90.00
_cell.angle_beta   90.00
_cell.angle_gamma   90.00
#
_symmetry.space_group_name_H-M   'P 1'
#
loop_
_entity.id
_entity.type
_entity.pdbx_description
1 polymer ?
#
loop_
_entity_poly.entity_id
_entity_poly.type
_entity_poly.pdbx_seq_one_letter_code
_entity_poly.pdbx_strand_id
1 'polypeptide(L)' 'MSLINYSSREINVKIVYYGPGLCGKTTNIQY' A
#
# COMPACT_ATOMS: atom_id res chain seq x y z
N MET A 1 4.09 5.45 7.61
CA MET A 1 3.43 5.57 8.94
C MET A 1 2.28 4.58 8.96
N SER A 2 2.31 3.61 9.86
CA SER A 2 1.23 2.64 10.08
C SER A 2 0.17 3.24 11.00
N LEU A 3 -1.10 3.06 10.69
CA LEU A 3 -2.23 3.50 11.51
C LEU A 3 -2.73 2.29 12.32
N ILE A 4 -2.49 2.32 13.63
CA ILE A 4 -2.89 1.25 14.55
C ILE A 4 -4.31 1.55 15.04
N ASN A 5 -5.28 0.77 14.59
CA ASN A 5 -6.66 0.84 15.04
C ASN A 5 -6.85 -0.10 16.24
N TYR A 6 -6.92 0.46 17.44
CA TYR A 6 -7.10 -0.29 18.69
C TYR A 6 -8.52 -0.84 18.87
N SER A 7 -9.54 -0.22 18.27
CA SER A 7 -10.92 -0.70 18.35
C SER A 7 -11.15 -1.93 17.51
N SER A 8 -10.56 -1.97 16.31
CA SER A 8 -10.63 -3.10 15.38
C SER A 8 -9.47 -4.08 15.56
N ARG A 9 -8.47 -3.74 16.41
CA ARG A 9 -7.21 -4.48 16.61
C ARG A 9 -6.45 -4.75 15.29
N GLU A 10 -6.48 -3.79 14.38
CA GLU A 10 -5.86 -3.90 13.06
C GLU A 10 -4.77 -2.84 12.87
N ILE A 11 -3.72 -3.21 12.14
CA ILE A 11 -2.62 -2.29 11.81
C ILE A 11 -2.69 -2.02 10.30
N ASN A 12 -3.12 -0.81 9.96
CA ASN A 12 -3.25 -0.37 8.58
C ASN A 12 -1.91 0.19 8.09
N VAL A 13 -1.34 -0.42 7.05
CA VAL A 13 -0.06 0.01 6.47
C VAL A 13 -0.28 0.43 5.03
N LYS A 14 0.09 1.67 4.71
CA LYS A 14 0.03 2.18 3.33
C LYS A 14 1.31 1.82 2.59
N ILE A 15 1.20 0.95 1.60
CA ILE A 15 2.27 0.63 0.66
C ILE A 15 2.13 1.54 -0.56
N VAL A 16 3.21 2.23 -0.93
CA VAL A 16 3.23 3.13 -2.09
C VAL A 16 4.21 2.57 -3.10
N TYR A 17 3.71 2.24 -4.29
CA TYR A 17 4.54 1.89 -5.43
C TYR A 17 4.99 3.17 -6.13
N TYR A 18 6.29 3.47 -6.09
CA TYR A 18 6.89 4.65 -6.72
C TYR A 18 7.70 4.27 -7.96
N GLY A 19 7.75 5.14 -8.96
CA GLY A 19 8.51 4.92 -10.21
C GLY A 19 8.01 5.76 -11.39
N PRO A 20 8.75 5.82 -12.50
CA PRO A 20 8.37 6.55 -13.72
C PRO A 20 7.14 5.95 -14.43
N GLY A 21 6.60 6.64 -15.44
CA GLY A 21 5.50 6.11 -16.28
C GLY A 21 5.89 4.78 -16.94
N LEU A 22 4.92 3.86 -17.09
CA LEU A 22 5.12 2.49 -17.62
C LEU A 22 5.99 1.52 -16.77
N CYS A 23 6.40 1.90 -15.56
CA CYS A 23 7.17 1.07 -14.62
C CYS A 23 6.38 -0.15 -14.03
N GLY A 24 5.23 -0.53 -14.60
CA GLY A 24 4.45 -1.68 -14.09
C GLY A 24 3.80 -1.49 -12.73
N LYS A 25 3.73 -0.26 -12.19
CA LYS A 25 3.07 0.05 -10.91
C LYS A 25 1.62 -0.45 -10.84
N THR A 26 0.89 -0.32 -11.96
CA THR A 26 -0.49 -0.77 -12.07
C THR A 26 -0.59 -2.29 -12.12
N THR A 27 0.37 -2.96 -12.78
CA THR A 27 0.45 -4.43 -12.87
C THR A 27 0.75 -5.07 -11.53
N ASN A 28 1.57 -4.44 -10.68
CA ASN A 28 1.94 -4.94 -9.34
C ASN A 28 0.81 -4.90 -8.30
N ILE A 29 -0.30 -4.21 -8.60
CA ILE A 29 -1.50 -4.18 -7.75
C ILE A 29 -2.53 -5.23 -8.22
N GLN A 30 -2.40 -5.71 -9.46
CA GLN A 30 -3.38 -6.56 -10.12
C GLN A 30 -3.07 -8.07 -9.99
N TYR A 31 -1.90 -8.42 -9.45
CA TYR A 31 -1.41 -9.79 -9.24
C TYR A 31 -0.98 -9.96 -7.78
#